data_AF-A0A0D3A0A3-F1
#
_entry.id   AF-A0A0D3A0A3-F1
#
_cell.length_a   1.000
_cell.length_b   1.000
_cell.length_c   1.000
_cell.angle_alpha   90.00
_cell.angle_beta   90.00
_cell.angle_gamma   90.00
#
_symmetry.space_group_name_H-M   'P 1'
#
loop_
_entity.id
_entity.type
_entity.pdbx_description
1 polymer ?
#
loop_
_entity_poly.entity_id
_entity_poly.type
_entity_poly.pdbx_seq_one_letter_code
_entity_poly.pdbx_strand_id
1 'polypeptide(L)'
;NDKAQVFINFRGADLRSHFAPYLHDVLHKNGINAFIDDKLEVGDDLTDLFEKIEESTVAVAIISSRYTESDWCLNELVKIKECVDRRTLRVIPVFYKLEISIVKKLKGSFGLQLWKLWRKENH
;
A
#
# COMPACT_ATOMS: atom_id res chain seq x y z
N ASN A 1 1.02 24.03 -2.90
CA ASN A 1 2.25 23.22 -2.72
C ASN A 1 1.73 21.81 -2.64
N ASP A 2 1.63 21.15 -3.80
CA ASP A 2 0.64 20.09 -4.04
C ASP A 2 1.26 18.70 -3.87
N LYS A 3 2.42 18.63 -3.19
CA LYS A 3 3.08 17.36 -2.88
C LYS A 3 2.27 16.59 -1.85
N ALA A 4 1.96 15.34 -2.17
CA ALA A 4 1.35 14.42 -1.21
C ALA A 4 2.29 14.27 -0.01
N GLN A 5 1.79 14.50 1.20
CA GLN A 5 2.57 14.29 2.42
C GLN A 5 2.48 12.83 2.86
N VAL A 6 1.32 12.20 2.63
CA VAL A 6 0.99 10.83 3.01
C VAL A 6 0.58 10.01 1.79
N PHE A 7 1.22 8.87 1.57
CA PHE A 7 0.81 7.86 0.60
C PHE A 7 0.02 6.74 1.31
N ILE A 8 -1.20 6.44 0.86
CA ILE A 8 -2.04 5.38 1.44
C ILE A 8 -2.05 4.19 0.48
N ASN A 9 -1.37 3.12 0.89
CA ASN A 9 -1.19 1.89 0.14
C ASN A 9 -2.10 0.80 0.73
N PHE A 10 -2.96 0.19 -0.10
CA PHE A 10 -3.88 -0.86 0.36
C PHE A 10 -4.40 -1.71 -0.80
N ARG A 11 -5.06 -2.82 -0.48
CA ARG A 11 -5.78 -3.65 -1.45
C ARG A 11 -7.09 -4.18 -0.89
N GLY A 12 -8.12 -4.20 -1.74
CA GLY A 12 -9.40 -4.86 -1.48
C GLY A 12 -10.59 -3.89 -1.53
N ALA A 13 -11.69 -4.35 -2.13
CA ALA A 13 -12.90 -3.55 -2.31
C ALA A 13 -13.52 -3.07 -0.98
N ASP A 14 -13.41 -3.87 0.09
CA ASP A 14 -13.96 -3.52 1.40
C ASP A 14 -13.25 -2.31 2.03
N LEU A 15 -11.93 -2.21 1.84
CA LEU A 15 -11.15 -1.06 2.30
C LEU A 15 -11.44 0.18 1.46
N ARG A 16 -11.60 -0.01 0.14
CA ARG A 16 -11.91 1.06 -0.81
C ARG A 16 -13.26 1.71 -0.56
N SER A 17 -14.25 0.94 -0.13
CA SER A 17 -15.61 1.45 0.12
C SER A 17 -15.81 2.08 1.50
N HIS A 18 -14.86 1.90 2.44
CA HIS A 18 -15.05 2.33 3.83
C HIS A 18 -13.81 2.97 4.44
N PHE A 19 -12.78 2.17 4.76
CA PHE A 19 -11.69 2.60 5.64
C PHE A 19 -10.70 3.57 4.96
N ALA A 20 -10.30 3.28 3.72
CA ALA A 20 -9.31 4.10 3.02
C ALA A 20 -9.84 5.51 2.67
N PRO A 21 -11.06 5.68 2.12
CA PRO A 21 -11.63 7.02 1.91
C PRO A 21 -11.84 7.77 3.22
N TYR A 22 -12.32 7.10 4.28
CA TYR A 22 -12.50 7.73 5.58
C TYR A 22 -11.17 8.26 6.15
N LEU A 23 -10.10 7.46 6.07
CA LEU A 23 -8.76 7.88 6.51
C LEU A 23 -8.27 9.09 5.71
N HIS A 24 -8.40 9.06 4.40
CA HIS A 24 -8.05 10.17 3.53
C HIS A 24 -8.82 11.44 3.87
N ASP A 25 -10.14 11.34 4.03
CA ASP A 25 -11.00 12.48 4.37
C ASP A 25 -10.62 13.09 5.71
N VAL A 26 -10.29 12.28 6.71
CA VAL A 26 -9.83 12.76 8.02
C VAL A 26 -8.49 13.47 7.89
N LEU A 27 -7.52 12.93 7.14
CA LEU A 27 -6.24 13.59 6.89
C LEU A 27 -6.43 14.94 6.19
N HIS A 28 -7.23 14.98 5.13
CA HIS A 28 -7.52 16.19 4.38
C HIS A 28 -8.22 17.25 5.23
N LYS A 29 -9.22 16.85 6.07
CA LYS A 29 -9.89 17.76 7.02
C LYS A 29 -8.94 18.37 8.05
N ASN A 30 -7.81 17.72 8.32
CA ASN A 30 -6.76 18.21 9.21
C ASN A 30 -5.62 18.92 8.45
N GLY A 31 -5.80 19.24 7.17
CA GLY A 31 -4.81 19.95 6.37
C GLY A 31 -3.61 19.10 5.95
N ILE A 32 -3.72 17.76 6.02
CA ILE A 32 -2.67 16.83 5.60
C ILE A 32 -3.01 16.34 4.19
N ASN A 33 -2.15 16.65 3.23
CA ASN A 33 -2.34 16.19 1.85
C ASN A 33 -2.03 14.69 1.76
N ALA A 34 -3.01 13.88 1.37
CA ALA A 34 -2.89 12.44 1.27
C ALA A 34 -3.23 11.96 -0.14
N PHE A 35 -2.51 10.96 -0.62
CA PHE A 35 -2.77 10.28 -1.88
C PHE A 35 -3.24 8.86 -1.59
N ILE A 36 -4.35 8.45 -2.20
CA ILE A 36 -4.86 7.07 -2.11
C ILE A 36 -4.48 6.32 -3.38
N ASP A 37 -3.88 5.13 -3.25
CA ASP A 37 -3.81 4.19 -4.37
C ASP A 37 -5.21 3.60 -4.67
N ASP A 38 -5.97 4.24 -5.55
CA ASP A 38 -7.33 3.80 -5.91
C ASP A 38 -7.37 2.84 -7.11
N LYS A 39 -6.23 2.38 -7.63
CA LYS A 39 -6.22 1.61 -8.88
C LYS A 39 -6.90 0.23 -8.72
N LEU A 40 -8.08 0.09 -9.34
CA LEU A 40 -8.77 -1.19 -9.55
C LEU A 40 -8.34 -1.86 -10.85
N GLU A 41 -8.06 -1.10 -11.90
CA GLU A 41 -7.67 -1.61 -13.22
C GLU A 41 -6.66 -0.68 -13.91
N VAL A 42 -5.85 -1.27 -14.78
CA VAL A 42 -4.75 -0.71 -15.57
C VAL A 42 -5.16 0.59 -16.27
N GLY A 43 -4.37 1.66 -16.15
CA GLY A 43 -4.62 2.89 -16.91
C GLY A 43 -3.66 4.04 -16.63
N ASP A 44 -3.29 4.25 -15.37
CA ASP A 44 -2.29 5.27 -15.00
C ASP A 44 -0.90 4.64 -14.97
N ASP A 45 0.10 5.31 -15.55
CA ASP A 45 1.45 4.80 -15.71
C ASP A 45 2.07 4.41 -14.35
N LEU A 46 2.85 3.32 -14.33
CA LEU A 46 3.50 2.81 -13.12
C LEU A 46 4.43 3.86 -12.51
N THR A 47 5.01 4.68 -13.40
CA THR A 47 5.87 5.82 -13.12
C THR A 47 5.22 6.78 -12.13
N ASP A 48 3.95 7.13 -12.35
CA ASP A 48 3.27 8.19 -11.59
C ASP A 48 3.11 7.82 -10.11
N LEU A 49 2.87 6.54 -9.81
CA LEU A 49 2.60 6.12 -8.43
C LEU A 49 3.89 5.95 -7.62
N PHE A 50 4.95 5.44 -8.25
CA PHE A 50 6.26 5.38 -7.60
C PHE A 50 6.83 6.77 -7.35
N GLU A 51 6.60 7.72 -8.27
CA GLU A 51 6.90 9.13 -8.02
C GLU A 51 6.12 9.65 -6.81
N LYS A 52 4.82 9.38 -6.69
CA LYS A 52 4.04 9.78 -5.51
C LYS A 52 4.56 9.19 -4.20
N ILE A 53 5.05 7.94 -4.22
CA ILE A 53 5.72 7.33 -3.07
C ILE A 53 7.02 8.07 -2.74
N GLU A 54 7.83 8.41 -3.74
CA GLU A 54 9.10 9.12 -3.56
C GLU A 54 8.93 10.58 -3.11
N GLU A 55 7.87 11.24 -3.56
CA GLU A 55 7.52 12.61 -3.15
C GLU A 55 6.93 12.68 -1.73
N SER A 56 6.39 11.56 -1.23
CA SER A 56 5.74 11.48 0.07
C SER A 56 6.74 11.40 1.22
N THR A 57 6.36 11.98 2.37
CA THR A 57 7.16 11.91 3.60
C THR A 57 6.75 10.76 4.53
N VAL A 58 5.51 10.29 4.37
CA VAL A 58 4.93 9.19 5.13
C VAL A 58 4.19 8.25 4.16
N ALA A 59 4.30 6.94 4.38
CA ALA A 59 3.38 5.96 3.81
C ALA A 59 2.59 5.26 4.92
N VAL A 60 1.29 5.05 4.69
CA VAL A 60 0.43 4.18 5.49
C VAL A 60 0.18 2.92 4.67
N ALA A 61 0.77 1.80 5.09
CA ALA A 61 0.59 0.50 4.43
C ALA A 61 -0.50 -0.29 5.16
N ILE A 62 -1.70 -0.36 4.59
CA ILE A 62 -2.86 -1.05 5.16
C ILE A 62 -2.85 -2.51 4.71
N ILE A 63 -2.18 -3.35 5.49
CA ILE A 63 -1.99 -4.77 5.23
C ILE A 63 -3.25 -5.55 5.65
N SER A 64 -3.97 -6.08 4.67
CA SER A 64 -5.17 -6.90 4.83
C SER A 64 -4.96 -8.33 4.32
N SER A 65 -5.93 -9.21 4.52
CA SER A 65 -5.89 -10.57 3.97
C SER A 65 -5.79 -10.62 2.44
N ARG A 66 -6.23 -9.55 1.75
CA ARG A 66 -6.24 -9.43 0.28
C ARG A 66 -5.02 -8.69 -0.28
N TYR A 67 -4.11 -8.25 0.58
CA TYR A 67 -2.95 -7.45 0.20
C TYR A 67 -2.06 -8.17 -0.82
N THR A 68 -1.83 -9.46 -0.61
CA THR A 68 -1.03 -10.34 -1.48
C THR A 68 -1.81 -10.89 -2.68
N GLU A 69 -2.96 -10.32 -3.05
CA GLU A 69 -3.69 -10.65 -4.28
C GLU A 69 -3.28 -9.77 -5.47
N SER A 70 -2.36 -8.82 -5.26
CA SER A 70 -1.95 -7.84 -6.25
C SER A 70 -0.44 -7.66 -6.27
N ASP A 71 0.17 -8.03 -7.39
CA ASP A 71 1.59 -7.76 -7.67
C ASP A 71 1.90 -6.27 -7.51
N TRP A 72 0.96 -5.43 -7.95
CA TRP A 72 1.07 -3.98 -7.87
C TRP A 72 1.20 -3.46 -6.42
N CYS A 73 0.30 -3.88 -5.53
CA CYS A 73 0.34 -3.47 -4.13
C CYS A 73 1.64 -3.94 -3.43
N LEU A 74 2.20 -5.09 -3.85
CA LEU A 74 3.48 -5.59 -3.36
C LEU A 74 4.67 -4.80 -3.93
N ASN A 75 4.63 -4.42 -5.20
CA ASN A 75 5.68 -3.58 -5.80
C ASN A 75 5.72 -2.18 -5.18
N GLU A 76 4.56 -1.59 -4.86
CA GLU A 76 4.50 -0.37 -4.05
C GLU A 76 5.11 -0.57 -2.67
N LEU A 77 4.84 -1.71 -2.00
CA LEU A 77 5.45 -2.01 -0.70
C LEU A 77 6.97 -2.11 -0.78
N VAL A 78 7.49 -2.71 -1.85
CA VAL A 78 8.94 -2.74 -2.13
C VAL A 78 9.45 -1.30 -2.32
N LYS A 79 8.76 -0.47 -3.10
CA LYS A 79 9.15 0.92 -3.32
C LYS A 79 9.15 1.75 -2.02
N ILE A 80 8.13 1.57 -1.18
CA ILE A 80 8.05 2.17 0.16
C ILE A 80 9.26 1.73 1.00
N LYS A 81 9.61 0.44 0.97
CA LYS A 81 10.77 -0.09 1.69
C LYS A 81 12.08 0.53 1.21
N GLU A 82 12.26 0.71 -0.10
CA GLU A 82 13.43 1.42 -0.65
C GLU A 82 13.52 2.85 -0.13
N CYS A 83 12.42 3.61 -0.13
CA CYS A 83 12.39 4.97 0.39
C CYS A 83 12.69 5.03 1.90
N VAL A 84 12.20 4.06 2.66
CA VAL A 84 12.51 3.90 4.10
C VAL A 84 14.01 3.65 4.29
N ASP A 85 14.62 2.77 3.48
CA ASP A 85 16.05 2.47 3.56
C ASP A 85 16.91 3.68 3.20
N ARG A 86 16.45 4.50 2.24
CA ARG A 86 17.06 5.79 1.89
C ARG A 86 16.75 6.90 2.90
N ARG A 87 15.93 6.63 3.92
CA ARG A 87 15.46 7.58 4.96
C ARG A 87 14.70 8.79 4.40
N THR A 88 14.11 8.68 3.21
CA THR A 88 13.30 9.74 2.59
C THR A 88 11.82 9.65 2.99
N LEU A 89 11.38 8.49 3.48
CA LEU A 89 9.99 8.22 3.83
C LEU A 89 9.89 7.44 5.15
N ARG A 90 8.88 7.74 5.97
CA ARG A 90 8.50 6.94 7.15
C ARG A 90 7.31 6.05 6.83
N VAL A 91 7.32 4.81 7.28
CA VAL A 91 6.18 3.89 7.08
C VAL A 91 5.41 3.63 8.38
N ILE A 92 4.08 3.65 8.30
CA ILE A 92 3.16 3.24 9.36
C ILE A 92 2.39 2.01 8.86
N PRO A 93 2.71 0.80 9.34
CA PRO A 93 1.97 -0.40 8.98
C PRO A 93 0.66 -0.48 9.78
N VAL A 94 -0.47 -0.68 9.09
CA VAL A 94 -1.79 -0.91 9.67
C VAL A 94 -2.22 -2.34 9.32
N PHE A 95 -2.40 -3.20 10.32
CA PHE A 95 -2.85 -4.57 10.12
C PHE A 95 -4.38 -4.63 10.21
N TYR A 96 -5.06 -4.63 9.05
CA TYR A 96 -6.52 -4.55 9.00
C TYR A 96 -7.16 -5.95 9.04
N LYS A 97 -7.87 -6.23 10.14
CA LYS A 97 -8.56 -7.52 10.39
C LYS A 97 -7.65 -8.74 10.16
N LEU A 98 -6.37 -8.58 10.47
CA LEU A 98 -5.33 -9.58 10.20
C LEU A 98 -4.38 -9.64 11.40
N GLU A 99 -4.05 -10.85 11.84
CA GLU A 99 -2.99 -11.01 12.84
C GLU A 99 -1.62 -10.72 12.23
N ILE A 100 -0.80 -9.96 12.98
CA ILE A 100 0.60 -9.68 12.62
C ILE A 100 1.39 -10.99 12.37
N SER A 101 1.04 -12.07 13.10
CA SER A 101 1.69 -13.37 12.98
C SER A 101 1.54 -13.97 11.57
N ILE A 102 0.42 -13.71 10.90
CA ILE A 102 0.13 -14.19 9.55
C ILE A 102 1.07 -13.54 8.54
N VAL A 103 1.28 -12.23 8.65
CA VAL A 103 2.17 -11.46 7.77
C VAL A 103 3.63 -11.86 8.01
N LYS A 104 4.08 -11.80 9.27
CA LYS A 104 5.49 -12.06 9.63
C LYS A 104 5.96 -13.48 9.26
N LYS A 105 5.07 -14.46 9.37
CA LYS A 105 5.40 -15.88 9.13
C LYS A 105 4.82 -16.40 7.79
N LEU A 106 4.25 -15.52 6.97
CA LEU A 106 3.61 -15.85 5.69
C LEU A 106 2.68 -17.07 5.81
N LYS A 107 1.72 -17.02 6.74
CA LYS A 107 0.81 -18.14 7.02
C LYS A 107 -0.45 -18.08 6.17
N GLY A 108 -1.13 -19.22 6.06
CA GLY A 108 -2.48 -19.33 5.53
C GLY A 108 -2.60 -18.82 4.09
N SER A 109 -3.76 -18.25 3.77
CA SER A 109 -4.03 -17.71 2.43
C SER A 109 -3.09 -16.57 2.05
N PHE A 110 -2.68 -15.73 3.00
CA PHE A 110 -1.76 -14.62 2.76
C PHE A 110 -0.44 -15.11 2.15
N GLY A 111 0.23 -16.06 2.82
CA GLY A 111 1.48 -16.64 2.32
C GLY A 111 1.30 -17.44 1.03
N LEU A 112 0.20 -18.20 0.91
CA LEU A 112 -0.09 -18.98 -0.29
C LEU A 112 -0.26 -18.09 -1.53
N GLN A 113 -0.98 -16.96 -1.41
CA GLN A 113 -1.18 -16.04 -2.52
C GLN A 113 0.14 -15.37 -2.91
N LEU A 114 0.95 -14.92 -1.93
CA LEU A 114 2.28 -14.38 -2.22
C LEU A 114 3.16 -15.38 -2.97
N TRP A 115 3.15 -16.65 -2.57
CA TRP A 115 3.92 -17.69 -3.25
C TRP A 115 3.43 -17.95 -4.68
N LYS A 116 2.12 -17.90 -4.93
CA LYS A 116 1.57 -18.03 -6.28
C LYS A 116 2.00 -16.88 -7.19
N LEU A 117 2.01 -15.65 -6.68
CA LEU A 117 2.48 -14.48 -7.41
C LEU A 117 3.95 -14.63 -7.80
N TRP A 118 4.80 -14.97 -6.82
CA TRP A 118 6.22 -15.23 -7.06
C TRP A 118 6.44 -16.31 -8.13
N ARG A 119 5.67 -17.41 -8.11
CA ARG A 119 5.77 -18.46 -9.13
C ARG A 119 5.38 -18.00 -10.53
N LYS A 120 4.42 -17.10 -10.66
CA LYS A 120 3.96 -16.58 -11.96
C LYS A 120 4.99 -15.63 -12.60
N GLU A 121 5.77 -14.91 -11.79
CA GLU A 121 6.80 -14.00 -12.30
C GLU A 121 8.11 -14.71 -12.66
N ASN A 122 8.36 -15.90 -12.11
CA ASN A 122 9.61 -16.64 -12.25
C ASN A 122 9.50 -17.90 -13.15
N HIS A 123 8.38 -18.08 -13.84
CA HIS A 123 8.10 -19.15 -14.82
C HIS A 123 7.22 -18.63 -15.95
#